data_AF-A0ABD6QEI0-F1
#
_entry.id   AF-A0ABD6QEI0-F1
#
_cell.length_a   1.000
_cell.length_b   1.000
_cell.length_c   1.000
_cell.angle_alpha   90.00
_cell.angle_beta   90.00
_cell.angle_gamma   90.00
#
_symmetry.space_group_name_H-M   'P 1'
#
loop_
_entity.id
_entity.type
_entity.pdbx_description
1 polymer ?
#
loop_
_entity_poly.entity_id
_entity_poly.type
_entity_poly.pdbx_seq_one_letter_code
_entity_poly.pdbx_strand_id
1 'polypeptide(L)'
;MLDDGVLGSAAIKSRGGVTIAQTPSDALFPAMPANAIAAGVIDHQAPVARMGDLIATLANRGVEEHEMKPDASIACRRSRSSPAGSRTRPVRA
;
A
#
# COMPACT_ATOMS: atom_id res chain seq x y z
N MET A 1 5.40 -15.28 4.15
CA MET A 1 6.33 -14.42 3.38
C MET A 1 5.98 -14.33 1.89
N LEU A 2 5.14 -15.23 1.33
CA LEU A 2 4.68 -15.13 -0.08
C LEU A 2 3.29 -14.49 -0.20
N ASP A 3 2.69 -14.11 0.92
CA ASP A 3 1.31 -13.69 1.13
C ASP A 3 1.17 -12.21 1.53
N ASP A 4 2.26 -11.55 1.96
CA ASP A 4 2.24 -10.15 2.38
C ASP A 4 1.76 -9.22 1.24
N GLY A 5 2.18 -9.50 0.01
CA GLY A 5 1.74 -8.76 -1.18
C GLY A 5 0.27 -9.01 -1.55
N VAL A 6 -0.27 -10.20 -1.27
CA VAL A 6 -1.68 -10.55 -1.52
C VAL A 6 -2.58 -9.78 -0.55
N LEU A 7 -2.25 -9.82 0.75
CA LEU A 7 -3.00 -9.14 1.81
C LEU A 7 -2.97 -7.62 1.61
N GLY A 8 -1.81 -7.05 1.30
CA GLY A 8 -1.68 -5.63 1.00
C GLY A 8 -2.52 -5.21 -0.22
N SER A 9 -2.46 -5.98 -1.31
CA SER A 9 -3.23 -5.68 -2.53
C SER A 9 -4.74 -5.80 -2.30
N ALA A 10 -5.18 -6.82 -1.55
CA ALA A 10 -6.57 -6.96 -1.13
C ALA A 10 -7.05 -5.75 -0.32
N ALA A 11 -6.20 -5.26 0.59
CA ALA A 11 -6.49 -4.10 1.44
C ALA A 11 -6.50 -2.76 0.65
N ILE A 12 -5.79 -2.67 -0.46
CA ILE A 12 -5.87 -1.52 -1.39
C ILE A 12 -7.20 -1.59 -2.16
N LYS A 13 -7.54 -2.74 -2.74
CA LYS A 13 -8.78 -2.92 -3.52
C LYS A 13 -10.03 -2.71 -2.68
N SER A 14 -10.06 -3.21 -1.43
CA SER A 14 -11.22 -3.03 -0.55
C SER A 14 -11.53 -1.58 -0.22
N ARG A 15 -10.60 -0.66 -0.50
CA ARG A 15 -10.71 0.79 -0.30
C ARG A 15 -10.87 1.57 -1.60
N GLY A 16 -11.18 0.89 -2.71
CA GLY A 16 -11.33 1.51 -4.02
C GLY A 16 -10.01 1.91 -4.69
N GLY A 17 -8.87 1.46 -4.15
CA GLY A 17 -7.57 1.64 -4.79
C GLY A 17 -7.37 0.70 -5.96
N VAL A 18 -6.46 1.06 -6.86
CA VAL A 18 -6.06 0.25 -8.02
C VAL A 18 -4.76 -0.48 -7.73
N THR A 19 -4.67 -1.73 -8.17
CA THR A 19 -3.51 -2.61 -7.93
C THR A 19 -2.84 -3.03 -9.23
N ILE A 20 -1.52 -3.13 -9.19
CA ILE A 20 -0.67 -3.47 -10.35
C ILE A 20 0.31 -4.54 -9.92
N ALA A 21 0.49 -5.59 -10.72
CA ALA A 21 1.57 -6.56 -10.56
C ALA A 21 2.49 -6.55 -11.80
N GLN A 22 3.77 -6.83 -11.57
CA GLN A 22 4.69 -7.14 -12.67
C GLN A 22 4.26 -8.46 -13.32
N THR A 23 4.33 -8.57 -14.65
CA THR A 23 4.08 -9.84 -15.34
C THR A 23 5.05 -10.92 -14.84
N PRO A 24 4.57 -12.13 -14.46
CA PRO A 24 5.45 -13.17 -13.92
C PRO A 24 6.62 -13.54 -14.84
N SER A 25 6.44 -13.49 -16.16
CA SER A 25 7.49 -13.78 -17.14
C SER A 25 8.66 -12.78 -17.16
N ASP A 26 8.46 -11.60 -16.59
CA ASP A 26 9.45 -10.51 -16.53
C ASP A 26 9.97 -10.28 -15.09
N ALA A 27 9.34 -10.93 -14.10
CA ALA A 27 9.67 -10.79 -12.69
C ALA A 27 10.84 -11.69 -12.31
N LEU A 28 11.82 -11.14 -11.58
CA LEU A 28 12.93 -11.92 -11.02
C LEU A 28 12.45 -13.00 -10.03
N PHE A 29 11.34 -12.72 -9.33
CA PHE A 29 10.68 -13.64 -8.39
C PHE A 29 9.22 -13.86 -8.82
N PRO A 30 8.96 -14.73 -9.81
CA PRO A 30 7.65 -14.85 -10.46
C PRO A 30 6.53 -15.36 -9.54
N ALA A 31 6.88 -16.07 -8.46
CA ALA A 31 5.90 -16.62 -7.53
C ALA A 31 5.07 -15.53 -6.83
N MET A 32 5.67 -14.38 -6.49
CA MET A 32 4.98 -13.30 -5.79
C MET A 32 3.86 -12.66 -6.65
N PRO A 33 4.11 -12.15 -7.88
CA PRO A 33 3.05 -11.63 -8.72
C PRO A 33 2.07 -12.73 -9.15
N ALA A 34 2.52 -13.96 -9.41
CA ALA A 34 1.64 -15.06 -9.79
C ALA A 34 0.60 -15.37 -8.70
N ASN A 35 1.02 -15.39 -7.43
CA ASN A 35 0.11 -15.61 -6.30
C ASN A 35 -0.92 -14.49 -6.17
N ALA A 36 -0.51 -13.23 -6.30
CA ALA A 36 -1.42 -12.08 -6.24
C ALA A 36 -2.43 -12.07 -7.39
N ILE A 37 -2.00 -12.43 -8.60
CA ILE A 37 -2.88 -12.58 -9.76
C ILE A 37 -3.89 -13.70 -9.53
N ALA A 38 -3.43 -14.87 -9.09
CA ALA A 38 -4.31 -16.03 -8.82
C ALA A 38 -5.33 -15.74 -7.71
N ALA A 39 -4.98 -14.89 -6.73
CA ALA A 39 -5.87 -14.44 -5.67
C ALA A 39 -6.92 -13.40 -6.13
N GLY A 40 -6.86 -12.91 -7.37
CA GLY A 40 -7.81 -11.92 -7.91
C GLY A 40 -7.63 -10.51 -7.37
N VAL A 41 -6.51 -10.24 -6.70
CA VAL A 41 -6.24 -8.96 -6.03
C VAL A 41 -5.47 -7.96 -6.89
N ILE A 42 -5.31 -8.23 -8.19
CA ILE A 42 -4.55 -7.40 -9.15
C ILE A 42 -5.48 -6.94 -10.28
N ASP A 43 -5.50 -5.63 -10.55
CA ASP A 43 -6.32 -5.03 -11.62
C ASP A 43 -5.55 -4.92 -12.95
N HIS A 44 -4.24 -4.70 -12.88
CA HIS A 44 -3.37 -4.56 -14.05
C HIS A 44 -2.11 -5.40 -13.94
N GLN A 45 -1.70 -6.00 -15.06
CA GLN A 45 -0.41 -6.67 -15.20
C GLN A 45 0.42 -5.97 -16.27
N ALA A 46 1.69 -5.70 -15.99
CA ALA A 46 2.59 -5.08 -16.95
C ALA A 46 4.05 -5.55 -16.76
N PRO A 47 4.87 -5.60 -17.83
CA PRO A 47 6.32 -5.73 -17.68
C PRO A 47 6.89 -4.47 -17.02
N VAL A 48 8.02 -4.57 -16.32
CA VAL A 48 8.65 -3.50 -15.55
C VAL A 48 8.90 -2.24 -16.39
N ALA A 49 9.31 -2.44 -17.64
CA ALA A 49 9.57 -1.35 -18.59
C ALA A 49 8.33 -0.50 -18.92
N ARG A 50 7.11 -1.01 -18.66
CA ARG A 50 5.84 -0.31 -18.89
C ARG A 50 5.14 0.14 -17.61
N MET A 51 5.62 -0.28 -16.45
CA MET A 51 4.96 0.05 -15.18
C MET A 51 4.98 1.55 -14.89
N GLY A 52 6.05 2.27 -15.25
CA GLY A 52 6.14 3.72 -15.08
C GLY A 52 5.03 4.48 -15.82
N ASP A 53 4.87 4.18 -17.12
CA ASP A 53 3.82 4.78 -17.96
C ASP A 53 2.42 4.47 -17.42
N LEU A 54 2.21 3.24 -16.97
CA LEU A 54 0.94 2.80 -16.40
C LEU A 54 0.62 3.55 -15.09
N ILE A 55 1.60 3.68 -14.20
CA ILE A 55 1.43 4.42 -12.94
C ILE A 55 1.11 5.90 -13.23
N ALA A 56 1.84 6.55 -14.14
CA ALA A 56 1.58 7.93 -14.53
C ALA A 56 0.15 8.11 -15.10
N THR A 57 -0.28 7.16 -15.93
CA THR A 57 -1.64 7.14 -16.48
C THR A 57 -2.71 7.00 -15.39
N LEU A 58 -2.47 6.13 -14.40
CA LEU A 58 -3.40 5.89 -13.30
C LEU A 58 -3.46 7.07 -12.33
N ALA A 59 -2.31 7.68 -12.03
CA ALA A 59 -2.20 8.81 -11.11
C ALA A 59 -2.86 10.09 -11.66
N ASN A 60 -2.90 10.26 -12.98
CA ASN A 60 -3.55 11.41 -13.63
C ASN A 60 -5.07 11.26 -13.80
N ARG A 61 -5.68 10.18 -13.31
CA ARG A 61 -7.15 10.04 -13.33
C ARG A 61 -7.76 10.88 -12.23
N GLY A 62 -8.90 11.52 -12.53
CA GLY A 62 -9.74 12.11 -11.49
C GLY A 62 -10.21 11.01 -10.54
N VAL A 63 -9.86 11.15 -9.26
CA VAL A 63 -10.29 10.25 -8.19
C VAL A 63 -11.31 10.98 -7.32
N GLU A 64 -12.45 10.34 -7.10
CA GLU A 64 -13.40 10.78 -6.08
C GLU A 64 -12.77 10.54 -4.70
N GLU A 65 -12.63 11.59 -3.89
CA GLU A 65 -12.05 11.46 -2.55
C GLU A 65 -12.92 10.54 -1.68
N HIS A 66 -12.34 9.40 -1.27
CA HIS A 66 -12.98 8.47 -0.36
C HIS A 66 -12.44 8.69 1.05
N GLU A 67 -13.29 9.13 1.98
CA GLU A 67 -12.91 9.28 3.39
C GLU A 67 -12.57 7.91 3.99
N MET A 68 -11.27 7.66 4.14
CA MET A 68 -10.76 6.39 4.65
C MET A 68 -10.86 6.36 6.18
N LYS A 69 -11.75 5.52 6.73
CA LYS A 69 -11.74 5.25 8.17
C LYS A 69 -10.46 4.45 8.52
N PRO A 70 -9.69 4.85 9.54
CA PRO A 70 -8.52 4.10 9.97
C PRO A 70 -8.91 2.68 10.34
N ASP A 71 -8.28 1.71 9.70
CA ASP A 71 -8.47 0.30 10.02
C ASP A 71 -7.58 -0.08 11.21
N ALA A 72 -8.21 -0.25 12.37
CA ALA A 72 -7.52 -0.59 13.61
C ALA A 72 -6.77 -1.93 13.55
N SER A 73 -7.07 -2.80 12.58
CA SER A 73 -6.37 -4.08 12.39
C SER A 73 -5.00 -3.94 11.70
N ILE A 74 -4.78 -2.85 10.95
CA ILE A 74 -3.51 -2.54 10.26
C ILE A 74 -2.57 -1.72 11.16
N ALA A 75 -3.04 -1.29 12.33
CA ALA A 75 -2.19 -0.60 13.30
C ALA A 75 -1.14 -1.58 13.85
N CYS A 76 0.08 -1.49 13.31
CA CYS A 76 1.27 -1.98 13.99
C CYS A 76 1.21 -1.43 15.41
N ARG A 77 1.09 -2.32 16.42
CA ARG A 77 0.97 -1.93 17.84
C ARG A 77 1.99 -0.85 18.12
N ARG A 78 1.54 0.40 18.28
CA ARG A 78 2.40 1.48 18.77
C ARG A 78 2.92 0.99 20.12
N SER A 79 4.19 0.61 20.20
CA SER A 79 4.85 0.40 21.47
C SER A 79 4.66 1.71 22.23
N ARG A 80 3.84 1.68 23.27
CA ARG A 80 3.62 2.85 24.12
C ARG A 80 4.93 3.10 24.85
N SER A 81 5.84 3.90 24.29
CA SER A 81 6.84 4.57 25.11
C SER A 81 6.11 5.64 25.92
N SER A 82 6.09 5.48 27.25
CA SER A 82 5.53 6.44 28.21
C SER A 82 5.95 7.88 27.89
N PRO A 83 5.08 8.89 28.05
CA PRO A 83 5.50 10.27 27.98
C PRO A 83 6.27 10.59 29.25
N ALA A 84 7.59 10.76 29.14
CA ALA A 84 8.39 11.39 30.17
C ALA A 84 8.03 12.89 30.25
N GLY A 85 7.59 13.30 31.44
CA GLY A 85 7.59 14.65 32.03
C GLY A 85 7.63 15.87 31.10
N SER A 86 6.56 16.66 31.16
CA SER A 86 6.41 18.04 30.68
C SER A 86 7.66 18.92 30.85
N ARG A 87 8.18 19.47 29.75
CA ARG A 87 9.12 20.60 29.77
C ARG A 87 8.34 21.91 29.86
N THR A 88 8.35 22.55 31.02
CA THR A 88 8.02 23.98 31.17
C THR A 88 9.34 24.75 31.17
N ARG A 89 9.53 25.65 30.19
CA ARG A 89 10.56 26.69 30.23
C ARG A 89 9.90 27.98 30.74
N PRO A 90 10.43 28.66 31.77
CA PRO A 90 9.90 29.96 32.15
C PRO A 90 10.37 31.05 31.17
N VAL A 91 9.43 31.89 30.73
CA VAL A 91 9.71 33.21 30.13
C VAL A 91 10.02 34.17 31.29
N ARG A 92 11.19 34.80 31.24
CA ARG A 92 11.54 35.92 32.14
C ARG A 92 11.07 37.22 31.49
N ALA A 93 10.44 38.08 32.30
CA ALA A 93 10.31 39.50 32.04
C ALA A 93 11.63 40.22 32.38
#